data_AF-A0A2A4QN53-F1
#
_entry.id   AF-A0A2A4QN53-F1
#
_cell.length_a   1.000
_cell.length_b   1.000
_cell.length_c   1.000
_cell.angle_alpha   90.00
_cell.angle_beta   90.00
_cell.angle_gamma   90.00
#
_symmetry.space_group_name_H-M   'P 1'
#
loop_
_entity.id
_entity.type
_entity.pdbx_description
1 polymer ?
#
loop_
_entity_poly.entity_id
_entity_poly.type
_entity_poly.pdbx_seq_one_letter_code
_entity_poly.pdbx_strand_id
1 'polypeptide(L)'
;MGSVCFPSSKNTWFLLHICWMTSTSNILNGPQSEAYAYVGRLVFDASAIELELDKYNFEFCRKFPDRKNRICDDLIMDKGAKKFYHFSINQKISFFIQSFTHYSPLLMVQDAEGRLDLNSFGYTMDEFFDIRNHCIHGCVDLIVSNENLLKIRATKLSKNRKFSNEKQKLIPEKGKYKFSTYEYTSLLMDRLYYEAAYIKSIIRQASQTLDNPDYVPEMIKREKEARSNRQALTEVFGLPLMEVLQALLANKPLKPSEEFIEKQVFKDN
;
A
#
# COMPACT_ATOMS: atom_id res chain seq x y z
N MET A 1 13.75 13.63 42.99
CA MET A 1 13.74 14.03 41.58
C MET A 1 14.14 12.81 40.76
N GLY A 2 13.16 12.06 40.25
CA GLY A 2 13.43 10.85 39.45
C GLY A 2 13.46 11.21 37.97
N SER A 3 14.62 11.02 37.33
CA SER A 3 14.77 11.16 35.88
C SER A 3 14.03 10.02 35.17
N VAL A 4 13.00 10.36 34.39
CA VAL A 4 12.36 9.40 33.48
C VAL A 4 13.26 9.29 32.24
N CYS A 5 14.01 8.20 32.16
CA CYS A 5 14.68 7.79 30.92
C CYS A 5 13.62 7.46 29.88
N PHE A 6 13.57 8.22 28.78
CA PHE A 6 12.79 7.84 27.61
C PHE A 6 13.42 6.59 26.98
N PRO A 7 12.65 5.50 26.77
CA PRO A 7 13.18 4.32 26.12
C PRO A 7 13.49 4.64 24.65
N SER A 8 14.52 4.00 24.12
CA SER A 8 14.95 4.13 22.72
C SER A 8 13.78 3.85 21.76
N SER A 9 13.81 4.54 20.61
CA SER A 9 12.73 4.63 19.62
C SER A 9 12.14 3.31 19.10
N LYS A 10 12.78 2.16 19.36
CA LYS A 10 12.25 0.84 19.00
C LYS A 10 11.21 0.31 20.00
N ASN A 11 11.29 0.70 21.28
CA ASN A 11 10.33 0.25 22.30
C ASN A 11 9.07 1.15 22.36
N THR A 12 9.14 2.38 21.85
CA THR A 12 7.98 3.27 21.76
C THR A 12 6.92 2.73 20.79
N TRP A 13 7.33 2.13 19.67
CA TRP A 13 6.39 1.53 18.70
C TRP A 13 5.73 0.27 19.24
N PHE A 14 6.47 -0.59 19.95
CA PHE A 14 5.92 -1.79 20.57
C PHE A 14 4.96 -1.46 21.72
N LEU A 15 5.28 -0.45 22.55
CA LEU A 15 4.39 0.06 23.59
C LEU A 15 3.17 0.79 23.02
N LEU A 16 3.30 1.52 21.90
CA LEU A 16 2.15 2.09 21.17
C LEU A 16 1.26 0.99 20.58
N HIS A 17 1.86 -0.09 20.05
CA HIS A 17 1.12 -1.20 19.46
C HIS A 17 0.38 -2.03 20.52
N ILE A 18 1.01 -2.26 21.68
CA ILE A 18 0.37 -2.91 22.83
C ILE A 18 -0.69 -1.99 23.43
N CYS A 19 -0.40 -0.71 23.69
CA CYS A 19 -1.39 0.23 24.20
C CYS A 19 -2.57 0.41 23.23
N TRP A 20 -2.36 0.33 21.91
CA TRP A 20 -3.43 0.37 20.91
C TRP A 20 -4.26 -0.93 20.87
N MET A 21 -3.65 -2.11 21.03
CA MET A 21 -4.39 -3.38 21.12
C MET A 21 -5.07 -3.62 22.48
N THR A 22 -4.55 -3.06 23.58
CA THR A 22 -5.15 -3.21 24.92
C THR A 22 -6.17 -2.12 25.26
N SER A 23 -6.11 -0.94 24.63
CA SER A 23 -7.16 0.09 24.78
C SER A 23 -8.39 -0.17 23.89
N THR A 24 -8.25 -0.99 22.84
CA THR A 24 -9.35 -1.39 21.94
C THR A 24 -10.21 -2.53 22.45
N SER A 25 -9.74 -3.33 23.42
CA SER A 25 -10.49 -4.51 23.88
C SER A 25 -11.48 -4.26 25.02
N ASN A 26 -11.39 -3.16 25.78
CA ASN A 26 -12.25 -2.95 26.95
C ASN A 26 -12.85 -1.53 27.14
N ILE A 27 -12.52 -0.52 26.32
CA ILE A 27 -12.93 0.88 26.61
C ILE A 27 -13.84 1.51 25.54
N LEU A 28 -13.98 0.95 24.34
CA LEU A 28 -14.70 1.62 23.26
C LEU A 28 -15.64 0.65 22.53
N ASN A 29 -16.81 0.39 23.12
CA ASN A 29 -17.97 -0.07 22.35
C ASN A 29 -18.67 1.17 21.78
N GLY A 30 -18.25 1.63 20.60
CA GLY A 30 -18.86 2.76 19.91
C GLY A 30 -18.12 3.17 18.62
N PRO A 31 -18.66 4.09 17.82
CA PRO A 31 -18.14 4.47 16.49
C PRO A 31 -16.66 4.93 16.47
N GLN A 32 -16.13 5.32 17.64
CA GLN A 32 -14.74 5.72 17.80
C GLN A 32 -13.76 4.54 17.77
N SER A 33 -14.11 3.35 18.28
CA SER A 33 -13.20 2.19 18.20
C SER A 33 -13.03 1.70 16.78
N GLU A 34 -14.12 1.64 16.02
CA GLU A 34 -14.09 1.30 14.60
C GLU A 34 -13.19 2.26 13.83
N ALA A 35 -13.31 3.58 14.07
CA ALA A 35 -12.45 4.57 13.45
C ALA A 35 -10.97 4.40 13.80
N TYR A 36 -10.63 4.15 15.08
CA TYR A 36 -9.24 3.89 15.47
C TYR A 36 -8.71 2.59 14.88
N ALA A 37 -9.53 1.54 14.75
CA ALA A 37 -9.17 0.32 14.05
C ALA A 37 -8.85 0.59 12.57
N TYR A 38 -9.69 1.39 11.89
CA TYR A 38 -9.48 1.84 10.52
C TYR A 38 -8.21 2.67 10.34
N VAL A 39 -7.85 3.54 11.29
CA VAL A 39 -6.61 4.32 11.18
C VAL A 39 -5.39 3.43 11.40
N GLY A 40 -5.38 2.62 12.45
CA GLY A 40 -4.17 1.85 12.74
C GLY A 40 -3.95 0.67 11.80
N ARG A 41 -4.99 0.09 11.18
CA ARG A 41 -4.82 -0.86 10.08
C ARG A 41 -4.13 -0.19 8.87
N LEU A 42 -4.42 1.09 8.57
CA LEU A 42 -3.81 1.83 7.47
C LEU A 42 -2.33 2.08 7.77
N VAL A 43 -2.05 2.52 9.01
CA VAL A 43 -0.69 2.71 9.49
C VAL A 43 0.11 1.42 9.43
N PHE A 44 -0.50 0.28 9.78
CA PHE A 44 0.12 -1.02 9.68
C PHE A 44 0.45 -1.38 8.23
N ASP A 45 -0.52 -1.29 7.32
CA ASP A 45 -0.33 -1.61 5.91
C ASP A 45 0.71 -0.71 5.24
N ALA A 46 0.72 0.59 5.54
CA ALA A 46 1.73 1.53 5.06
C ALA A 46 3.13 1.19 5.56
N SER A 47 3.25 0.83 6.84
CA SER A 47 4.54 0.43 7.41
C SER A 47 5.01 -0.91 6.83
N ALA A 48 4.09 -1.83 6.51
CA ALA A 48 4.42 -3.08 5.85
C ALA A 48 4.93 -2.86 4.43
N ILE A 49 4.29 -2.00 3.64
CA ILE A 49 4.76 -1.66 2.29
C ILE A 49 6.14 -1.01 2.33
N GLU A 50 6.36 -0.06 3.27
CA GLU A 50 7.67 0.56 3.44
C GLU A 50 8.77 -0.49 3.67
N LEU A 51 8.49 -1.48 4.52
CA LEU A 51 9.40 -2.58 4.79
C LEU A 51 9.65 -3.47 3.57
N GLU A 52 8.63 -3.79 2.79
CA GLU A 52 8.77 -4.58 1.56
C GLU A 52 9.60 -3.83 0.50
N LEU A 53 9.41 -2.51 0.36
CA LEU A 53 10.25 -1.67 -0.50
C LEU A 53 11.71 -1.67 -0.04
N ASP A 54 11.96 -1.56 1.26
CA ASP A 54 13.32 -1.60 1.81
C ASP A 54 14.01 -2.94 1.53
N LYS A 55 13.30 -4.06 1.72
CA LYS A 55 13.81 -5.41 1.41
C LYS A 55 14.14 -5.54 -0.07
N TYR A 56 13.20 -5.15 -0.94
CA TYR A 56 13.39 -5.21 -2.39
C TYR A 56 14.60 -4.36 -2.83
N ASN A 57 14.64 -3.09 -2.42
CA ASN A 57 15.71 -2.17 -2.80
C ASN A 57 17.08 -2.67 -2.33
N PHE A 58 17.15 -3.24 -1.12
CA PHE A 58 18.36 -3.87 -0.61
C PHE A 58 18.80 -5.06 -1.48
N GLU A 59 17.88 -5.97 -1.80
CA GLU A 59 18.20 -7.16 -2.61
C GLU A 59 18.60 -6.80 -4.05
N PHE A 60 17.90 -5.85 -4.69
CA PHE A 60 18.28 -5.34 -6.00
C PHE A 60 19.72 -4.81 -6.00
N CYS A 61 20.06 -4.02 -5.00
CA CYS A 61 21.40 -3.45 -4.84
C CYS A 61 22.48 -4.50 -4.59
N ARG A 62 22.15 -5.53 -3.79
CA ARG A 62 23.06 -6.63 -3.48
C ARG A 62 23.40 -7.43 -4.74
N LYS A 63 22.41 -7.66 -5.62
CA LYS A 63 22.57 -8.43 -6.86
C LYS A 63 23.16 -7.62 -8.01
N PHE A 64 22.87 -6.32 -8.07
CA PHE A 64 23.24 -5.45 -9.20
C PHE A 64 23.99 -4.19 -8.73
N PRO A 65 25.19 -4.33 -8.14
CA PRO A 65 25.94 -3.19 -7.56
C PRO A 65 26.28 -2.09 -8.58
N ASP A 66 26.56 -2.45 -9.84
CA ASP A 66 26.88 -1.47 -10.89
C ASP A 66 25.66 -0.64 -11.32
N ARG A 67 24.46 -1.26 -11.28
CA ARG A 67 23.20 -0.60 -11.63
C ARG A 67 22.71 0.28 -10.49
N LYS A 68 22.94 -0.14 -9.24
CA LYS A 68 22.70 0.68 -8.05
C LYS A 68 23.36 2.04 -8.21
N ASN A 69 24.66 2.09 -8.54
CA ASN A 69 25.38 3.36 -8.60
C ASN A 69 24.73 4.31 -9.61
N ARG A 70 24.33 3.81 -10.79
CA ARG A 70 23.61 4.62 -11.80
C ARG A 70 22.29 5.18 -11.28
N ILE A 71 21.45 4.33 -10.68
CA ILE A 71 20.16 4.76 -10.09
C ILE A 71 20.39 5.77 -8.95
N CYS A 72 21.43 5.55 -8.14
CA CYS A 72 21.78 6.41 -7.03
C CYS A 72 22.33 7.77 -7.48
N ASP A 73 23.11 7.78 -8.56
CA ASP A 73 23.64 8.99 -9.19
C ASP A 73 22.49 9.83 -9.79
N ASP A 74 21.52 9.19 -10.44
CA ASP A 74 20.32 9.84 -10.99
C ASP A 74 19.38 10.40 -9.91
N LEU A 75 19.38 9.80 -8.71
CA LEU A 75 18.59 10.27 -7.56
C LEU A 75 19.27 11.40 -6.77
N ILE A 76 20.41 11.94 -7.24
CA ILE A 76 21.22 12.96 -6.56
C ILE A 76 21.48 12.55 -5.10
N MET A 77 22.07 11.37 -4.91
CA MET A 77 22.49 10.96 -3.58
C MET A 77 23.78 11.65 -3.20
N ASP A 78 23.62 12.59 -2.25
CA ASP A 78 24.70 13.33 -1.63
C ASP A 78 25.86 12.38 -1.28
N LYS A 79 27.06 12.70 -1.78
CA LYS A 79 28.27 11.85 -1.79
C LYS A 79 28.63 11.37 -0.38
N GLY A 80 28.05 10.26 0.03
CA GLY A 80 28.25 9.65 1.34
C GLY A 80 27.13 8.64 1.55
N ALA A 81 27.48 7.36 1.50
CA ALA A 81 26.56 6.23 1.55
C ALA A 81 25.60 6.30 2.75
N LYS A 82 24.50 7.04 2.63
CA LYS A 82 23.36 6.91 3.52
C LYS A 82 22.78 5.54 3.22
N LYS A 83 22.80 4.68 4.25
CA LYS A 83 22.15 3.38 4.18
C LYS A 83 20.67 3.58 3.80
N PHE A 84 20.12 2.72 2.94
CA PHE A 84 18.79 2.86 2.30
C PHE A 84 17.64 3.21 3.26
N TYR A 85 17.71 2.79 4.53
CA TYR A 85 16.72 3.14 5.55
C TYR A 85 16.64 4.64 5.88
N HIS A 86 17.58 5.46 5.39
CA HIS A 86 17.52 6.92 5.51
C HIS A 86 16.82 7.61 4.34
N PHE A 87 16.40 6.87 3.32
CA PHE A 87 15.70 7.46 2.18
C PHE A 87 14.30 7.87 2.60
N SER A 88 13.84 9.01 2.07
CA SER A 88 12.42 9.31 2.12
C SER A 88 11.64 8.25 1.37
N ILE A 89 10.35 8.09 1.68
CA ILE A 89 9.51 7.13 0.98
C ILE A 89 9.49 7.40 -0.53
N ASN A 90 9.43 8.67 -0.94
CA ASN A 90 9.48 9.08 -2.34
C ASN A 90 10.78 8.61 -3.02
N GLN A 91 11.92 8.72 -2.34
CA GLN A 91 13.19 8.19 -2.86
C GLN A 91 13.18 6.66 -2.98
N LYS A 92 12.59 5.94 -2.01
CA LYS A 92 12.45 4.48 -2.08
C LYS A 92 11.57 4.05 -3.26
N ILE A 93 10.47 4.77 -3.50
CA ILE A 93 9.55 4.55 -4.63
C ILE A 93 10.23 4.86 -5.95
N SER A 94 10.91 6.01 -6.06
CA SER A 94 11.63 6.37 -7.28
C SER A 94 12.71 5.34 -7.61
N PHE A 95 13.45 4.85 -6.62
CA PHE A 95 14.40 3.75 -6.81
C PHE A 95 13.70 2.48 -7.32
N PHE A 96 12.59 2.09 -6.69
CA PHE A 96 11.79 0.95 -7.12
C PHE A 96 11.36 1.08 -8.59
N ILE A 97 10.78 2.22 -8.98
CA ILE A 97 10.34 2.48 -10.34
C ILE A 97 11.52 2.50 -11.33
N GLN A 98 12.63 3.16 -11.00
CA GLN A 98 13.83 3.19 -11.85
C GLN A 98 14.46 1.81 -12.01
N SER A 99 14.32 0.91 -11.04
CA SER A 99 14.84 -0.46 -11.20
C SER A 99 14.24 -1.19 -12.41
N PHE A 100 13.00 -0.86 -12.82
CA PHE A 100 12.35 -1.42 -14.00
C PHE A 100 13.01 -0.98 -15.30
N THR A 101 13.45 0.28 -15.40
CA THR A 101 14.15 0.78 -16.60
C THR A 101 15.55 0.19 -16.70
N HIS A 102 16.19 -0.06 -15.56
CA HIS A 102 17.54 -0.58 -15.51
C HIS A 102 17.63 -2.10 -15.51
N TYR A 103 16.56 -2.87 -15.29
CA TYR A 103 16.58 -4.34 -15.29
C TYR A 103 15.41 -4.91 -16.09
N SER A 104 15.72 -5.28 -17.34
CA SER A 104 14.75 -5.74 -18.36
C SER A 104 13.74 -6.80 -17.90
N PRO A 105 14.11 -7.85 -17.12
CA PRO A 105 13.13 -8.83 -16.66
C PRO A 105 11.98 -8.26 -15.82
N LEU A 106 12.19 -7.14 -15.11
CA LEU A 106 11.13 -6.49 -14.35
C LEU A 106 10.09 -5.80 -15.22
N LEU A 107 10.41 -5.47 -16.48
CA LEU A 107 9.43 -4.92 -17.42
C LEU A 107 8.26 -5.87 -17.68
N MET A 108 8.43 -7.15 -17.38
CA MET A 108 7.39 -8.17 -17.54
C MET A 108 6.47 -8.27 -16.33
N VAL A 109 6.82 -7.68 -15.19
CA VAL A 109 5.97 -7.71 -13.98
C VAL A 109 4.69 -6.93 -14.29
N GLN A 110 3.53 -7.55 -14.06
CA GLN A 110 2.23 -6.96 -14.32
C GLN A 110 1.39 -6.99 -13.04
N ASP A 111 0.34 -6.18 -13.00
CA ASP A 111 -0.67 -6.33 -11.97
C ASP A 111 -1.63 -7.50 -12.24
N ALA A 112 -2.55 -7.73 -11.31
CA ALA A 112 -3.58 -8.75 -11.39
C ALA A 112 -4.49 -8.63 -12.64
N GLU A 113 -4.49 -7.48 -13.31
CA GLU A 113 -5.31 -7.18 -14.48
C GLU A 113 -4.48 -7.11 -15.77
N GLY A 114 -3.15 -7.16 -15.69
CA GLY A 114 -2.22 -7.03 -16.80
C GLY A 114 -1.78 -5.59 -17.13
N ARG A 115 -2.05 -4.61 -16.25
CA ARG A 115 -1.86 -3.17 -16.43
C ARG A 115 -0.89 -2.61 -15.39
N LEU A 116 0.42 -2.82 -15.54
CA LEU A 116 1.38 -2.15 -14.64
C LEU A 116 1.36 -0.62 -14.88
N ASP A 117 0.69 0.13 -14.01
CA ASP A 117 0.72 1.59 -14.01
C ASP A 117 1.63 2.13 -12.89
N LEU A 118 2.91 2.32 -13.23
CA LEU A 118 3.92 2.84 -12.30
C LEU A 118 3.68 4.31 -11.91
N ASN A 119 2.91 5.08 -12.71
CA ASN A 119 2.54 6.44 -12.32
C ASN A 119 1.49 6.40 -11.22
N SER A 120 0.44 5.58 -11.39
CA SER A 120 -0.59 5.37 -10.36
C SER A 120 0.00 4.78 -9.08
N PHE A 121 1.01 3.90 -9.17
CA PHE A 121 1.75 3.40 -8.02
C PHE A 121 2.36 4.53 -7.18
N GLY A 122 3.08 5.47 -7.82
CA GLY A 122 3.73 6.58 -7.14
C GLY A 122 2.73 7.52 -6.46
N TYR A 123 1.69 7.95 -7.18
CA TYR A 123 0.65 8.83 -6.62
C TYR A 123 -0.08 8.19 -5.44
N THR A 124 -0.46 6.92 -5.58
CA THR A 124 -1.17 6.20 -4.53
C THR A 124 -0.31 6.04 -3.28
N MET A 125 0.97 5.77 -3.45
CA MET A 125 1.93 5.71 -2.35
C MET A 125 2.10 7.07 -1.66
N ASP A 126 2.18 8.17 -2.40
CA ASP A 126 2.25 9.52 -1.81
C ASP A 126 1.00 9.80 -0.96
N GLU A 127 -0.19 9.53 -1.48
CA GLU A 127 -1.44 9.67 -0.72
C GLU A 127 -1.46 8.78 0.53
N PHE A 128 -1.04 7.52 0.40
CA PHE A 128 -1.04 6.55 1.48
C PHE A 128 -0.14 7.00 2.64
N PHE A 129 1.07 7.46 2.33
CA PHE A 129 2.03 7.91 3.32
C PHE A 129 1.70 9.31 3.86
N ASP A 130 1.09 10.18 3.08
CA ASP A 130 0.59 11.47 3.54
C ASP A 130 -0.49 11.29 4.61
N ILE A 131 -1.50 10.46 4.33
CA ILE A 131 -2.58 10.15 5.28
C ILE A 131 -2.01 9.51 6.54
N ARG A 132 -1.14 8.50 6.40
CA ARG A 132 -0.42 7.90 7.53
C ARG A 132 0.28 8.99 8.37
N ASN A 133 1.04 9.88 7.74
CA ASN A 133 1.79 10.93 8.43
C ASN A 133 0.88 11.93 9.14
N HIS A 134 -0.25 12.29 8.53
CA HIS A 134 -1.24 13.17 9.17
C HIS A 134 -1.94 12.50 10.34
N CYS A 135 -2.29 11.21 10.22
CA CYS A 135 -2.90 10.45 11.31
C CYS A 135 -1.95 10.18 12.48
N ILE A 136 -0.67 9.88 12.22
CA ILE A 136 0.32 9.57 13.29
C ILE A 136 0.78 10.84 14.02
N HIS A 137 0.96 11.95 13.29
CA HIS A 137 1.49 13.18 13.87
C HIS A 137 0.40 14.20 14.23
N GLY A 138 -0.85 13.95 13.88
CA GLY A 138 -2.01 14.75 14.24
C GLY A 138 -2.77 14.21 15.44
N CYS A 139 -3.63 15.04 16.03
CA CYS A 139 -4.71 14.60 16.88
C CYS A 139 -5.87 14.14 15.98
N VAL A 140 -6.35 12.92 16.17
CA VAL A 140 -7.48 12.39 15.39
C VAL A 140 -8.78 12.73 16.11
N ASP A 141 -9.57 13.59 15.49
CA ASP A 141 -10.93 13.95 15.91
C ASP A 141 -11.93 13.23 14.98
N LEU A 142 -12.95 12.57 15.53
CA LEU A 142 -13.98 11.91 14.71
C LEU A 142 -15.20 12.83 14.56
N ILE A 143 -15.59 13.14 13.32
CA ILE A 143 -16.69 14.07 13.05
C ILE A 143 -17.71 13.41 12.16
N VAL A 144 -18.77 12.94 12.82
CA VAL A 144 -19.99 12.36 12.26
C VAL A 144 -19.78 10.99 11.60
N SER A 145 -20.24 9.97 12.33
CA SER A 145 -20.75 8.73 11.75
C SER A 145 -22.21 9.03 11.39
N ASN A 146 -22.49 9.25 10.10
CA ASN A 146 -23.84 8.98 9.59
C ASN A 146 -23.90 7.49 9.24
N GLU A 147 -25.10 6.91 9.19
CA GLU A 147 -25.33 5.45 9.09
C GLU A 147 -24.51 4.73 7.99
N ASN A 148 -24.01 5.44 6.97
CA ASN A 148 -23.22 4.87 5.86
C ASN A 148 -21.87 5.57 5.57
N LEU A 149 -21.45 6.56 6.35
CA LEU A 149 -20.21 7.30 6.05
C LEU A 149 -19.46 7.72 7.31
N LEU A 150 -18.22 7.24 7.43
CA LEU A 150 -17.28 7.63 8.47
C LEU A 150 -16.38 8.76 7.93
N LYS A 151 -16.31 9.89 8.64
CA LYS A 151 -15.36 10.96 8.35
C LYS A 151 -14.36 11.13 9.49
N ILE A 152 -13.09 10.95 9.17
CA ILE A 152 -11.95 11.05 10.07
C ILE A 152 -11.32 12.43 9.87
N ARG A 153 -11.21 13.22 10.94
CA ARG A 153 -10.48 14.49 10.92
C ARG A 153 -9.15 14.31 11.64
N ALA A 154 -8.04 14.73 11.02
CA ALA A 154 -6.73 14.75 11.64
C ALA A 154 -6.22 16.19 11.70
N THR A 155 -5.91 16.68 12.91
CA THR A 155 -5.40 18.04 13.12
C THR A 155 -3.95 17.98 13.58
N LYS A 156 -3.05 18.52 12.76
CA LYS A 156 -1.60 18.54 13.01
C LYS A 156 -1.13 19.93 13.38
N LEU A 157 -0.39 20.02 14.49
CA LEU A 157 0.31 21.24 14.88
C LEU A 157 1.57 21.41 14.03
N SER A 158 1.60 22.43 13.17
CA SER A 158 2.80 22.79 12.43
C SER A 158 3.51 23.98 13.11
N LYS A 159 4.82 23.85 13.32
CA LYS A 159 5.68 24.99 13.66
C LYS A 159 5.96 25.73 12.37
N ASN A 160 5.64 27.02 12.30
CA ASN A 160 6.07 27.91 11.22
C ASN A 160 7.61 27.92 11.17
N ARG A 161 8.22 27.00 10.42
CA ARG A 161 9.60 27.14 9.97
C ARG A 161 9.52 28.09 8.77
N LYS A 162 9.87 29.34 9.05
CA LYS A 162 9.97 30.44 8.09
C LYS A 162 10.43 29.93 6.73
N PHE A 163 9.62 30.15 5.70
CA PHE A 163 10.12 30.25 4.33
C PHE A 163 11.26 31.28 4.33
N SER A 164 12.47 30.85 3.99
CA SER A 164 13.56 31.76 3.67
C SER A 164 13.49 32.05 2.19
N ASN A 165 13.12 33.28 1.81
CA ASN A 165 14.09 34.21 1.25
C ASN A 165 13.48 35.60 1.09
N GLU A 166 14.31 36.59 1.41
CA GLU A 166 14.14 38.04 1.23
C GLU A 166 13.54 38.86 2.39
N LYS A 167 14.48 39.43 3.16
CA LYS A 167 14.43 40.72 3.88
C LYS A 167 13.15 41.05 4.65
N GLN A 168 12.82 40.29 5.70
CA GLN A 168 12.08 40.88 6.84
C GLN A 168 12.64 40.40 8.18
N LYS A 169 13.21 41.34 8.94
CA LYS A 169 13.40 41.21 10.39
C LYS A 169 12.00 41.03 11.00
N LEU A 170 11.71 39.87 11.54
CA LEU A 170 10.50 39.67 12.35
C LEU A 170 10.89 39.12 13.72
N ILE A 171 10.71 40.04 14.67
CA ILE A 171 10.59 39.86 16.12
C ILE A 171 9.61 38.70 16.39
N PRO A 172 9.87 37.84 17.39
CA PRO A 172 9.01 36.70 17.68
C PRO A 172 7.67 37.14 18.29
N GLU A 173 6.62 37.31 17.47
CA GLU A 173 5.27 37.53 17.98
C GLU A 173 4.68 36.26 18.61
N LYS A 174 3.90 36.42 19.69
CA LYS A 174 3.11 35.37 20.34
C LYS A 174 1.99 34.93 19.39
N GLY A 175 2.22 33.85 18.63
CA GLY A 175 1.25 33.31 17.66
C GLY A 175 1.82 32.20 16.75
N LYS A 176 2.77 31.39 17.25
CA LYS A 176 3.73 30.63 16.42
C LYS A 176 3.30 29.24 15.95
N TYR A 177 2.02 28.92 16.05
CA TYR A 177 1.50 27.60 15.76
C TYR A 177 0.36 27.69 14.76
N LYS A 178 0.50 27.00 13.62
CA LYS A 178 -0.58 26.84 12.65
C LYS A 178 -1.10 25.41 12.75
N PHE A 179 -2.40 25.30 12.96
CA PHE A 179 -3.10 24.03 12.88
C PHE A 179 -3.49 23.79 11.42
N SER A 180 -3.11 22.63 10.90
CA SER A 180 -3.64 22.14 9.62
C SER A 180 -4.60 21.01 9.95
N THR A 181 -5.79 21.06 9.36
CA THR A 181 -6.83 20.06 9.55
C THR A 181 -7.07 19.37 8.23
N TYR A 182 -7.07 18.05 8.26
CA TYR A 182 -7.28 17.18 7.11
C TYR A 182 -8.51 16.32 7.38
N GLU A 183 -9.32 16.08 6.34
CA GLU A 183 -10.52 15.27 6.44
C GLU A 183 -10.45 14.12 5.43
N TYR A 184 -10.72 12.90 5.92
CA TYR A 184 -10.66 11.67 5.15
C TYR A 184 -11.95 10.88 5.34
N THR A 185 -12.42 10.22 4.28
CA THR A 185 -13.63 9.39 4.32
C THR A 185 -13.30 7.91 4.45
N SER A 186 -14.22 7.08 4.97
CA SER A 186 -14.07 5.62 4.94
C SER A 186 -13.82 5.10 3.53
N LEU A 187 -14.52 5.63 2.52
CA LEU A 187 -14.34 5.25 1.13
C LEU A 187 -12.90 5.45 0.62
N LEU A 188 -12.27 6.57 0.99
CA LEU A 188 -10.87 6.83 0.65
C LEU A 188 -9.95 5.82 1.34
N MET A 189 -10.19 5.53 2.61
CA MET A 189 -9.42 4.55 3.37
C MET A 189 -9.56 3.14 2.78
N ASP A 190 -10.78 2.73 2.43
CA ASP A 190 -11.08 1.44 1.79
C ASP A 190 -10.36 1.32 0.45
N ARG A 191 -10.46 2.35 -0.41
CA ARG A 191 -9.69 2.40 -1.67
C ARG A 191 -8.21 2.16 -1.40
N LEU A 192 -7.63 2.92 -0.48
CA LEU A 192 -6.21 2.81 -0.15
C LEU A 192 -5.81 1.44 0.41
N TYR A 193 -6.71 0.72 1.09
CA TYR A 193 -6.46 -0.67 1.48
C TYR A 193 -6.40 -1.63 0.30
N TYR A 194 -7.32 -1.50 -0.65
CA TYR A 194 -7.29 -2.31 -1.87
C TYR A 194 -6.01 -2.04 -2.66
N GLU A 195 -5.65 -0.77 -2.80
CA GLU A 195 -4.40 -0.36 -3.45
C GLU A 195 -3.16 -0.86 -2.70
N ALA A 196 -3.20 -0.89 -1.36
CA ALA A 196 -2.10 -1.44 -0.57
C ALA A 196 -1.87 -2.94 -0.86
N ALA A 197 -2.95 -3.72 -1.02
CA ALA A 197 -2.85 -5.13 -1.41
C ALA A 197 -2.23 -5.28 -2.82
N TYR A 198 -2.67 -4.43 -3.74
CA TYR A 198 -2.12 -4.34 -5.09
C TYR A 198 -0.61 -4.02 -5.07
N ILE A 199 -0.19 -2.95 -4.38
CA ILE A 199 1.22 -2.53 -4.27
C ILE A 199 2.09 -3.66 -3.71
N LYS A 200 1.63 -4.31 -2.64
CA LYS A 200 2.35 -5.46 -2.04
C LYS A 200 2.51 -6.60 -3.04
N SER A 201 1.49 -6.87 -3.86
CA SER A 201 1.56 -7.91 -4.89
C SER A 201 2.64 -7.58 -5.94
N ILE A 202 2.70 -6.33 -6.41
CA ILE A 202 3.70 -5.88 -7.38
C ILE A 202 5.12 -5.99 -6.83
N ILE A 203 5.36 -5.52 -5.60
CA ILE A 203 6.70 -5.58 -4.97
C ILE A 203 7.13 -7.04 -4.78
N ARG A 204 6.20 -7.93 -4.41
CA ARG A 204 6.49 -9.36 -4.26
C ARG A 204 6.85 -10.01 -5.59
N GLN A 205 6.09 -9.76 -6.65
CA GLN A 205 6.39 -10.27 -7.98
C GLN A 205 7.74 -9.77 -8.47
N ALA A 206 8.03 -8.46 -8.29
CA ALA A 206 9.32 -7.89 -8.62
C ALA A 206 10.46 -8.59 -7.86
N SER A 207 10.29 -8.83 -6.56
CA SER A 207 11.26 -9.56 -5.73
C SER A 207 11.52 -10.98 -6.24
N GLN A 208 10.46 -11.72 -6.56
CA GLN A 208 10.57 -13.08 -7.12
C GLN A 208 11.28 -13.08 -8.48
N THR A 209 11.04 -12.05 -9.29
CA THR A 209 11.73 -11.86 -10.59
C THR A 209 13.23 -11.64 -10.41
N LEU A 210 13.64 -10.95 -9.34
CA LEU A 210 15.07 -10.81 -9.02
C LEU A 210 15.72 -12.15 -8.68
N ASP A 211 14.98 -13.08 -8.07
CA ASP A 211 15.46 -14.42 -7.72
C ASP A 211 15.42 -15.40 -8.91
N ASN A 212 14.35 -15.34 -9.68
CA ASN A 212 14.12 -16.21 -10.82
C ASN A 212 13.50 -15.39 -11.97
N PRO A 213 14.30 -14.97 -12.97
CA PRO A 213 13.81 -14.18 -14.10
C PRO A 213 12.73 -14.89 -14.94
N ASP A 214 12.75 -16.23 -14.98
CA ASP A 214 11.79 -17.03 -15.76
C ASP A 214 10.45 -17.22 -15.02
N TYR A 215 10.37 -16.78 -13.77
CA TYR A 215 9.15 -16.84 -12.96
C TYR A 215 8.00 -16.03 -13.56
N VAL A 216 8.28 -14.85 -14.12
CA VAL A 216 7.23 -13.94 -14.59
C VAL A 216 6.52 -14.46 -15.84
N PRO A 217 7.21 -14.93 -16.89
CA PRO A 217 6.56 -15.60 -18.01
C PRO A 217 5.70 -16.80 -17.58
N GLU A 218 6.20 -17.61 -16.63
CA GLU A 218 5.45 -18.76 -16.12
C GLU A 218 4.19 -18.35 -15.36
N MET A 219 4.29 -17.32 -14.51
CA MET A 219 3.15 -16.75 -13.80
C MET A 219 2.12 -16.16 -14.76
N ILE A 220 2.53 -15.37 -15.76
CA ILE A 220 1.63 -14.82 -16.78
C ILE A 220 0.90 -15.95 -17.52
N LYS A 221 1.60 -17.04 -17.85
CA LYS A 221 0.99 -18.21 -18.47
C LYS A 221 -0.07 -18.83 -17.54
N ARG A 222 0.27 -19.08 -16.27
CA ARG A 222 -0.66 -19.63 -15.27
C ARG A 222 -1.86 -18.70 -15.03
N GLU A 223 -1.67 -17.39 -15.02
CA GLU A 223 -2.77 -16.43 -14.87
C GLU A 223 -3.69 -16.42 -16.09
N LYS A 224 -3.13 -16.47 -17.31
CA LYS A 224 -3.93 -16.58 -18.53
C LYS A 224 -4.75 -17.86 -18.54
N GLU A 225 -4.13 -18.98 -18.17
CA GLU A 225 -4.84 -20.27 -18.00
C GLU A 225 -5.94 -20.16 -16.93
N ALA A 226 -5.66 -19.56 -15.77
CA ALA A 226 -6.66 -19.35 -14.73
C ALA A 226 -7.80 -18.42 -15.15
N ARG A 227 -7.54 -17.37 -15.95
CA ARG A 227 -8.58 -16.50 -16.52
C ARG A 227 -9.43 -17.26 -17.54
N SER A 228 -8.80 -18.01 -18.43
CA SER A 228 -9.49 -18.86 -19.40
C SER A 228 -10.36 -19.92 -18.70
N ASN A 229 -9.86 -20.56 -17.65
CA ASN A 229 -10.62 -21.52 -16.86
C ASN A 229 -11.79 -20.86 -16.13
N ARG A 230 -11.62 -19.67 -15.55
CA ARG A 230 -12.71 -18.91 -14.90
C ARG A 230 -13.80 -18.53 -15.90
N GLN A 231 -13.41 -18.09 -17.09
CA GLN A 231 -14.34 -17.77 -18.16
C GLN A 231 -15.07 -19.03 -18.64
N ALA A 232 -14.35 -20.13 -18.87
CA ALA A 232 -14.94 -21.40 -19.25
C ALA A 232 -15.95 -21.92 -18.21
N LEU A 233 -15.65 -21.81 -16.92
CA LEU A 233 -16.59 -22.17 -15.85
C LEU A 233 -17.86 -21.32 -15.88
N THR A 234 -17.71 -20.01 -16.10
CA THR A 234 -18.84 -19.08 -16.20
C THR A 234 -19.69 -19.39 -17.44
N GLU A 235 -19.07 -19.68 -18.58
CA GLU A 235 -19.74 -20.06 -19.83
C GLU A 235 -20.45 -21.41 -19.74
N VAL A 236 -19.80 -22.41 -19.16
CA VAL A 236 -20.36 -23.76 -18.99
C VAL A 236 -21.58 -23.72 -18.08
N PHE A 237 -21.50 -23.05 -16.93
CA PHE A 237 -22.57 -23.08 -15.94
C PHE A 237 -23.58 -21.94 -16.07
N GLY A 238 -23.29 -20.90 -16.85
CA GLY A 238 -24.17 -19.74 -17.02
C GLY A 238 -24.37 -18.93 -15.73
N LEU A 239 -23.51 -19.12 -14.72
CA LEU A 239 -23.60 -18.49 -13.41
C LEU A 239 -22.37 -17.62 -13.13
N PRO A 240 -22.50 -16.54 -12.35
CA PRO A 240 -21.35 -15.77 -11.87
C PRO A 240 -20.32 -16.67 -11.18
N LEU A 241 -19.03 -16.41 -11.41
CA LEU A 241 -17.94 -17.24 -10.90
C LEU A 241 -18.02 -17.49 -9.39
N MET A 242 -18.45 -16.51 -8.60
CA MET A 242 -18.58 -16.66 -7.15
C MET A 242 -19.62 -17.69 -6.75
N GLU A 243 -20.73 -17.79 -7.48
CA GLU A 243 -21.79 -18.78 -7.24
C GLU A 243 -21.32 -20.18 -7.63
N VAL A 244 -20.58 -20.28 -8.75
CA VAL A 244 -19.94 -21.53 -9.19
C VAL A 244 -18.96 -22.02 -8.12
N LEU A 245 -18.08 -21.15 -7.63
CA LEU A 245 -17.09 -21.50 -6.60
C LEU A 245 -17.75 -21.89 -5.28
N GLN A 246 -18.80 -21.18 -4.86
CA GLN A 246 -19.55 -21.52 -3.64
C GLN A 246 -20.24 -22.87 -3.76
N ALA A 247 -20.82 -23.18 -4.92
CA ALA A 247 -21.44 -24.49 -5.17
C ALA A 247 -20.41 -25.62 -5.13
N LEU A 248 -19.23 -25.42 -5.75
CA LEU A 248 -18.12 -26.39 -5.72
C LEU A 248 -17.60 -26.61 -4.29
N LEU A 249 -17.39 -25.54 -3.53
CA LEU A 249 -16.96 -25.63 -2.12
C LEU A 249 -18.02 -26.30 -1.23
N ALA A 250 -19.30 -26.14 -1.56
CA ALA A 250 -20.42 -26.79 -0.89
C ALA A 250 -20.71 -28.23 -1.40
N ASN A 251 -19.88 -28.77 -2.30
CA ASN A 251 -20.09 -30.06 -2.97
C ASN A 251 -21.47 -30.19 -3.64
N LYS A 252 -22.04 -29.08 -4.13
CA LYS A 252 -23.32 -29.09 -4.85
C LYS A 252 -23.09 -29.47 -6.32
N PRO A 253 -23.95 -30.33 -6.89
CA PRO A 253 -23.86 -30.66 -8.32
C PRO A 253 -24.23 -29.43 -9.16
N LEU A 254 -23.32 -29.05 -10.06
CA LEU A 254 -23.54 -28.01 -11.05
C LEU A 254 -23.91 -28.66 -12.39
N LYS A 255 -24.93 -28.14 -13.06
CA LYS A 255 -25.33 -28.58 -14.40
C LYS A 255 -24.91 -27.53 -15.44
N PRO A 256 -24.41 -27.95 -16.62
CA PRO A 256 -24.16 -27.02 -17.72
C PRO A 256 -25.42 -26.25 -18.11
N SER A 257 -25.26 -25.01 -18.57
CA SER A 257 -26.35 -24.16 -19.06
C SER A 257 -26.93 -24.71 -20.37
N GLU A 258 -28.22 -24.49 -20.60
CA GLU A 258 -28.89 -24.89 -21.85
C GLU A 258 -28.23 -24.24 -23.07
N GLU A 259 -27.81 -22.98 -22.93
CA GLU A 259 -27.10 -22.23 -23.97
C GLU A 259 -25.74 -22.84 -24.34
N PHE A 260 -25.02 -23.40 -23.35
CA PHE A 260 -23.78 -24.13 -23.60
C PHE A 260 -24.02 -25.46 -24.30
N ILE A 261 -25.08 -26.18 -23.90
CA ILE A 261 -25.47 -27.46 -24.51
C ILE A 261 -25.85 -27.25 -25.98
N GLU A 262 -26.65 -26.24 -26.30
CA GLU A 262 -27.02 -25.89 -27.67
C GLU A 262 -25.79 -25.53 -28.51
N LYS A 263 -24.89 -24.68 -28.00
CA LYS A 263 -23.65 -24.29 -28.70
C LYS A 263 -22.71 -25.47 -29.00
N GLN A 264 -22.71 -26.53 -28.19
CA GLN A 264 -21.92 -27.74 -28.45
C GLN A 264 -22.57 -28.62 -29.53
N VAL A 265 -23.91 -28.80 -29.48
CA VAL A 265 -24.65 -29.60 -30.47
C VAL A 265 -24.55 -29.02 -31.89
N PHE A 266 -24.40 -27.70 -32.03
CA PHE A 266 -24.18 -27.05 -33.32
C PHE A 266 -22.73 -27.04 -33.82
N LYS A 267 -21.74 -27.40 -32.98
CA LYS A 267 -20.33 -27.50 -33.40
C LYS A 267 -19.95 -28.88 -33.93
N ASP A 268 -20.71 -29.91 -33.55
CA ASP A 268 -20.47 -31.31 -33.92
C ASP A 268 -21.29 -31.79 -35.14
N ASN A 269 -22.02 -30.87 -35.80
CA ASN A 269 -22.72 -31.07 -37.08
C ASN A 269 -22.13 -30.18 -38.17
#